data_AF-A0A931T278-F1
#
_entry.id   AF-A0A931T278-F1
#
_cell.length_a   1.000
_cell.length_b   1.000
_cell.length_c   1.000
_cell.angle_alpha   90.00
_cell.angle_beta   90.00
_cell.angle_gamma   90.00
#
_symmetry.space_group_name_H-M   'P 1'
#
loop_
_entity.id
_entity.type
_entity.pdbx_description
1 polymer ?
#
loop_
_entity_poly.entity_id
_entity_poly.type
_entity_poly.pdbx_seq_one_letter_code
_entity_poly.pdbx_strand_id
1 'polypeptide(L)'
;YQLLTADKQAMACLASRFPYGSEITRGKLGQVERIEEFLEHRGFRVFRARHHGDVLRLELGRREMEEITRDEVRRAVSAFAKEQGFVYVTLDLDGINIPQALIQQVTSRVAALSTEHRALLTSLAVHDAPIDLATWQALCGPAILETALPSLLTDHWIHRTPDAKAYEFTDPLVAATLHQGLSDTERSAWHAHIVQVLRTLQAPAHQVDRHLAYSDDPEATAALLRCCAHDTAMGNITGAIRRLSDQLERSPTAPQRSLLLATLARYQFQTDQLTASRHTVEQWLHNVPPRSPAQYEAFELLASIHLRQGQWEDAMDVLTSAQAAAQHDHLWSIRFTNTMAKWHMLQGDYAEALTRYAATWRAACALPHPQQQQIPNNERSQCHWLLGDIEAAVTCAREELAVLPETMPLQIAIRRYVLARALYQTEQVEGAHLEYEQAIAAARQAQDLRLLVTLYHGFGNLLMNRQQADNAIPYFERAVPLCYRIGDMIMALSVQINLGHSFLQCDQIERAEHVLRAARLTLDRGRGIHRPALVQRCTVEQLLGDCARRRRAWDTAVQHLDTAWALATQHALADRRFS
;
A
#
# COMPACT_ATOMS: atom_id res chain seq x y z
N TYR A 1 49.21 28.16 9.48
CA TYR A 1 48.46 28.44 8.24
C TYR A 1 46.97 28.30 8.54
N GLN A 2 46.23 29.42 8.58
CA GLN A 2 44.77 29.42 8.65
C GLN A 2 44.24 29.29 7.21
N LEU A 3 43.77 28.09 6.84
CA LEU A 3 43.12 27.86 5.56
C LEU A 3 41.62 28.14 5.70
N LEU A 4 41.07 28.98 4.82
CA LEU A 4 39.64 29.36 4.70
C LEU A 4 38.66 28.19 4.50
N THR A 5 39.16 26.96 4.40
CA THR A 5 38.40 25.72 4.19
C THR A 5 38.40 24.80 5.41
N ALA A 6 39.02 25.19 6.53
CA ALA A 6 39.04 24.38 7.74
C ALA A 6 37.65 24.22 8.40
N ASP A 7 36.76 25.20 8.21
CA ASP A 7 35.44 25.26 8.84
C ASP A 7 34.28 24.85 7.89
N LYS A 8 34.57 24.38 6.67
CA LYS A 8 33.52 23.86 5.77
C LYS A 8 33.33 22.37 6.00
N GLN A 9 32.08 21.96 6.26
CA GLN A 9 31.66 20.56 6.25
C GLN A 9 32.29 19.82 5.08
N ALA A 10 32.72 18.57 5.32
CA ALA A 10 33.09 17.64 4.26
C ALA A 10 31.83 17.25 3.47
N MET A 11 31.27 18.20 2.72
CA MET A 11 30.30 17.94 1.67
C MET A 11 30.99 16.97 0.72
N ALA A 12 30.60 15.70 0.78
CA ALA A 12 31.04 14.71 -0.19
C ALA A 12 30.81 15.32 -1.58
N CYS A 13 31.89 15.55 -2.33
CA CYS A 13 31.85 16.25 -3.61
C CYS A 13 30.66 15.75 -4.46
N LEU A 14 29.83 16.64 -4.99
CA LEU A 14 28.66 16.30 -5.82
C LEU A 14 29.04 15.35 -6.99
N ALA A 15 30.31 15.34 -7.39
CA ALA A 15 30.87 14.39 -8.34
C ALA A 15 30.62 12.90 -7.97
N SER A 16 30.50 12.57 -6.67
CA SER A 16 30.23 11.19 -6.22
C SER A 16 28.82 10.68 -6.54
N ARG A 17 27.93 11.56 -7.02
CA ARG A 17 26.57 11.23 -7.45
C ARG A 17 26.53 10.67 -8.87
N PHE A 18 27.66 10.68 -9.57
CA PHE A 18 27.79 10.23 -10.95
C PHE A 18 28.55 8.90 -11.01
N PRO A 19 28.15 7.95 -11.88
CA PRO A 19 28.93 6.75 -12.17
C PRO A 19 30.31 7.10 -12.69
N TYR A 20 31.30 6.28 -12.35
CA TYR A 20 32.66 6.40 -12.89
C TYR A 20 32.65 6.38 -14.42
N GLY A 21 33.42 7.29 -15.02
CA GLY A 21 33.49 7.47 -16.48
C GLY A 21 32.37 8.33 -17.08
N SER A 22 31.43 8.84 -16.27
CA SER A 22 30.39 9.76 -16.76
C SER A 22 30.93 11.17 -16.94
N GLU A 23 30.58 11.80 -18.06
CA GLU A 23 30.87 13.23 -18.26
C GLU A 23 30.02 14.08 -17.30
N ILE A 24 30.71 14.80 -16.41
CA ILE A 24 30.11 15.72 -15.44
C ILE A 24 30.02 17.11 -16.07
N THR A 25 28.79 17.63 -16.21
CA THR A 25 28.55 18.98 -16.74
C THR A 25 27.86 19.83 -15.68
N ARG A 26 27.96 21.16 -15.81
CA ARG A 26 27.31 22.11 -14.88
C ARG A 26 25.80 21.91 -14.81
N GLY A 27 25.17 21.60 -15.94
CA GLY A 27 23.74 21.29 -16.00
C GLY A 27 23.36 20.04 -15.20
N LYS A 28 24.14 18.95 -15.35
CA LYS A 28 23.90 17.70 -14.61
C LYS A 28 24.14 17.86 -13.10
N LEU A 29 25.16 18.62 -12.70
CA LEU A 29 25.39 18.96 -11.30
C LEU A 29 24.20 19.75 -10.72
N GLY A 30 23.73 20.77 -11.44
CA GLY A 30 22.56 21.55 -11.01
C GLY A 30 21.24 20.77 -11.02
N GLN A 31 21.11 19.69 -11.80
CA GLN A 31 19.97 18.77 -11.69
C GLN A 31 19.99 18.05 -10.34
N VAL A 32 21.13 17.44 -9.99
CA VAL A 32 21.29 16.71 -8.72
C VAL A 32 21.06 17.65 -7.53
N GLU A 33 21.66 18.84 -7.57
CA GLU A 33 21.53 19.84 -6.51
C GLU A 33 20.08 20.24 -6.26
N ARG A 34 19.33 20.57 -7.33
CA ARG A 34 17.89 20.91 -7.22
C ARG A 34 17.05 19.75 -6.66
N ILE A 35 17.37 18.50 -7.01
CA ILE A 35 16.69 17.34 -6.43
C ILE A 35 16.97 17.23 -4.93
N GLU A 36 18.24 17.33 -4.55
CA GLU A 36 18.67 17.23 -3.14
C GLU A 36 18.03 18.36 -2.31
N GLU A 37 18.06 19.61 -2.80
CA GLU A 37 17.37 20.76 -2.18
C GLU A 37 15.87 20.50 -2.02
N PHE A 38 15.22 19.98 -3.06
CA PHE A 38 13.79 19.74 -3.02
C PHE A 38 13.37 18.66 -2.01
N LEU A 39 14.17 17.60 -1.88
CA LEU A 39 13.96 16.58 -0.86
C LEU A 39 14.15 17.17 0.54
N GLU A 40 15.17 18.01 0.73
CA GLU A 40 15.41 18.72 1.98
C GLU A 40 14.24 19.62 2.40
N HIS A 41 13.67 20.40 1.47
CA HIS A 41 12.51 21.25 1.72
C HIS A 41 11.25 20.46 2.12
N ARG A 42 11.22 19.15 1.85
CA ARG A 42 10.16 18.23 2.28
C ARG A 42 10.46 17.50 3.58
N GLY A 43 11.55 17.86 4.25
CA GLY A 43 11.93 17.29 5.53
C GLY A 43 12.67 15.96 5.43
N PHE A 44 13.13 15.57 4.24
CA PHE A 44 14.10 14.47 4.13
C PHE A 44 15.42 14.93 4.73
N ARG A 45 16.09 14.08 5.50
CA ARG A 45 17.35 14.41 6.18
C ARG A 45 18.49 13.52 5.70
N VAL A 46 18.25 12.22 5.58
CA VAL A 46 19.22 11.25 5.06
C VAL A 46 18.88 10.90 3.61
N PHE A 47 19.58 11.48 2.65
CA PHE A 47 19.37 11.14 1.24
C PHE A 47 20.58 11.41 0.36
N ARG A 48 20.60 10.77 -0.81
CA ARG A 48 21.54 11.05 -1.89
C ARG A 48 20.86 10.84 -3.23
N ALA A 49 20.95 11.83 -4.11
CA ALA A 49 20.43 11.73 -5.47
C ALA A 49 21.54 11.33 -6.45
N ARG A 50 21.53 10.09 -6.94
CA ARG A 50 22.49 9.64 -7.96
C ARG A 50 21.95 9.83 -9.37
N HIS A 51 22.80 10.36 -10.23
CA HIS A 51 22.50 10.65 -11.62
C HIS A 51 23.03 9.53 -12.51
N HIS A 52 22.12 8.78 -13.13
CA HIS A 52 22.42 7.69 -14.06
C HIS A 52 21.86 8.00 -15.45
N GLY A 53 22.23 9.14 -16.02
CA GLY A 53 21.70 9.60 -17.30
C GLY A 53 20.24 10.02 -17.16
N ASP A 54 19.33 9.25 -17.75
CA ASP A 54 17.89 9.52 -17.69
C ASP A 54 17.22 9.02 -16.40
N VAL A 55 18.00 8.37 -15.53
CA VAL A 55 17.52 7.78 -14.28
C VAL A 55 18.07 8.57 -13.08
N LEU A 56 17.17 9.04 -12.23
CA LEU A 56 17.49 9.49 -10.89
C LEU A 56 17.35 8.32 -9.92
N ARG A 57 18.42 7.91 -9.25
CA ARG A 57 18.37 6.92 -8.19
C ARG A 57 18.51 7.60 -6.83
N LEU A 58 17.50 7.48 -5.97
CA LEU A 58 17.53 8.02 -4.62
C LEU A 58 18.00 6.95 -3.63
N GLU A 59 19.09 7.24 -2.92
CA GLU A 59 19.53 6.49 -1.75
C GLU A 59 18.99 7.21 -0.52
N LEU A 60 18.20 6.55 0.33
CA LEU A 60 17.49 7.18 1.43
C LEU A 60 17.82 6.51 2.77
N GLY A 61 17.77 7.25 3.87
CA GLY A 61 17.83 6.67 5.21
C GLY A 61 16.55 5.91 5.57
N ARG A 62 16.59 5.21 6.72
CA ARG A 62 15.48 4.36 7.17
C ARG A 62 14.15 5.13 7.29
N ARG A 63 14.19 6.35 7.85
CA ARG A 63 13.00 7.19 8.01
C ARG A 63 12.49 7.74 6.69
N GLU A 64 13.41 8.21 5.86
CA GLU A 64 13.11 8.74 4.53
C GLU A 64 12.52 7.66 3.62
N MET A 65 12.96 6.41 3.79
CA MET A 65 12.35 5.25 3.12
C MET A 65 10.90 5.00 3.59
N GLU A 66 10.55 5.32 4.84
CA GLU A 66 9.16 5.26 5.30
C GLU A 66 8.33 6.45 4.79
N GLU A 67 8.95 7.63 4.65
CA GLU A 67 8.24 8.85 4.21
C GLU A 67 8.01 8.86 2.70
N ILE A 68 8.96 8.38 1.89
CA ILE A 68 8.86 8.35 0.42
C ILE A 68 7.76 7.40 -0.09
N THR A 69 7.28 6.46 0.73
CA THR A 69 6.18 5.55 0.33
C THR A 69 4.82 6.22 0.35
N ARG A 70 4.69 7.37 1.04
CA ARG A 70 3.44 8.14 1.08
C ARG A 70 3.10 8.65 -0.30
N ASP A 71 1.87 8.40 -0.75
CA ASP A 71 1.50 8.61 -2.15
C ASP A 71 1.63 10.07 -2.61
N GLU A 72 1.33 11.02 -1.71
CA GLU A 72 1.52 12.46 -1.93
C GLU A 72 3.00 12.82 -2.14
N VAL A 73 3.86 12.40 -1.20
CA VAL A 73 5.31 12.66 -1.23
C VAL A 73 5.94 12.02 -2.47
N ARG A 74 5.65 10.75 -2.71
CA ARG A 74 6.16 9.98 -3.85
C ARG A 74 5.83 10.62 -5.18
N ARG A 75 4.56 11.00 -5.39
CA ARG A 75 4.11 11.64 -6.64
C ARG A 75 4.80 12.97 -6.84
N ALA A 76 4.90 13.75 -5.78
CA ALA A 76 5.47 15.07 -5.87
C ALA A 76 7.00 15.01 -6.08
N VAL A 77 7.72 14.01 -5.54
CA VAL A 77 9.13 13.73 -5.86
C VAL A 77 9.29 13.28 -7.31
N SER A 78 8.44 12.37 -7.77
CA SER A 78 8.48 11.90 -9.16
C SER A 78 8.20 13.01 -10.16
N ALA A 79 7.20 13.87 -9.89
CA ALA A 79 6.85 15.00 -10.75
C ALA A 79 8.00 16.00 -10.87
N PHE A 80 8.54 16.45 -9.73
CA PHE A 80 9.65 17.39 -9.72
C PHE A 80 10.90 16.83 -10.39
N ALA A 81 11.22 15.55 -10.16
CA ALA A 81 12.35 14.92 -10.83
C ALA A 81 12.20 14.86 -12.36
N LYS A 82 10.97 14.64 -12.85
CA LYS A 82 10.67 14.70 -14.29
C LYS A 82 10.82 16.11 -14.85
N GLU A 83 10.43 17.14 -14.10
CA GLU A 83 10.68 18.55 -14.46
C GLU A 83 12.17 18.86 -14.53
N GLN A 84 13.00 18.24 -13.68
CA GLN A 84 14.45 18.36 -13.75
C GLN A 84 15.08 17.61 -14.93
N GLY A 85 14.30 16.86 -15.71
CA GLY A 85 14.74 16.18 -16.94
C GLY A 85 15.05 14.69 -16.77
N PHE A 86 14.70 14.06 -15.65
CA PHE A 86 14.81 12.61 -15.49
C PHE A 86 13.59 11.89 -16.06
N VAL A 87 13.80 10.79 -16.79
CA VAL A 87 12.70 9.96 -17.31
C VAL A 87 12.18 9.03 -16.23
N TYR A 88 13.08 8.50 -15.40
CA TYR A 88 12.76 7.55 -14.34
C TYR A 88 13.32 8.01 -13.00
N VAL A 89 12.57 7.74 -11.93
CA VAL A 89 13.03 7.89 -10.54
C VAL A 89 12.96 6.52 -9.89
N THR A 90 14.06 6.09 -9.31
CA THR A 90 14.21 4.79 -8.65
C THR A 90 14.69 4.96 -7.21
N LEU A 91 14.38 3.99 -6.36
CA LEU A 91 14.88 3.92 -4.99
C LEU A 91 15.98 2.86 -4.91
N ASP A 92 17.06 3.16 -4.20
CA ASP A 92 18.05 2.17 -3.81
C ASP A 92 17.52 1.39 -2.61
N LEU A 93 17.26 0.09 -2.79
CA LEU A 93 16.64 -0.76 -1.77
C LEU A 93 17.59 -1.10 -0.62
N ASP A 94 18.90 -1.03 -0.86
CA ASP A 94 19.91 -1.13 0.18
C ASP A 94 19.97 0.14 1.05
N GLY A 95 19.19 1.17 0.68
CA GLY A 95 19.15 2.47 1.33
C GLY A 95 20.41 3.28 1.07
N ILE A 96 20.68 4.24 1.94
CA ILE A 96 21.93 4.98 1.87
C ILE A 96 23.09 4.10 2.30
N ASN A 97 24.01 3.84 1.37
CA ASN A 97 25.26 3.17 1.71
C ASN A 97 26.19 4.19 2.37
N ILE A 98 26.47 3.97 3.66
CA ILE A 98 27.38 4.77 4.46
C ILE A 98 28.82 4.36 4.10
N PRO A 99 29.65 5.26 3.54
CA PRO A 99 31.01 4.89 3.15
C PRO A 99 31.80 4.33 4.34
N GLN A 100 32.53 3.23 4.15
CA GLN A 100 33.36 2.62 5.21
C GLN A 100 34.33 3.62 5.86
N ALA A 101 34.84 4.56 5.07
CA ALA A 101 35.70 5.65 5.58
C ALA A 101 34.95 6.59 6.54
N LEU A 102 33.68 6.89 6.27
CA LEU A 102 32.83 7.68 7.19
C LEU A 102 32.55 6.89 8.46
N ILE A 103 32.23 5.59 8.35
CA ILE A 103 32.05 4.72 9.52
C ILE A 103 33.31 4.76 10.39
N GLN A 104 34.49 4.52 9.81
CA GLN A 104 35.78 4.58 10.52
C GLN A 104 36.03 5.96 11.17
N GLN A 105 35.73 7.06 10.47
CA GLN A 105 35.88 8.40 11.02
C GLN A 105 34.93 8.66 12.20
N VAL A 106 33.65 8.31 12.07
CA VAL A 106 32.66 8.46 13.15
C VAL A 106 33.05 7.60 14.35
N THR A 107 33.36 6.31 14.13
CA THR A 107 33.76 5.39 15.21
C THR A 107 35.02 5.88 15.92
N SER A 108 36.04 6.36 15.21
CA SER A 108 37.27 6.87 15.83
C SER A 108 37.03 8.17 16.61
N ARG A 109 36.23 9.10 16.06
CA ARG A 109 35.85 10.33 16.76
C ARG A 109 35.03 10.03 18.03
N VAL A 110 34.07 9.12 17.96
CA VAL A 110 33.26 8.72 19.11
C VAL A 110 34.07 7.96 20.17
N ALA A 111 35.06 7.17 19.77
CA ALA A 111 35.96 6.51 20.71
C ALA A 111 36.76 7.52 21.55
N ALA A 112 37.10 8.69 21.00
CA ALA A 112 37.81 9.76 21.70
C ALA A 112 36.94 10.59 22.65
N LEU A 113 35.61 10.46 22.58
CA LEU A 113 34.67 11.19 23.43
C LEU A 113 34.60 10.59 24.84
N SER A 114 34.21 11.42 25.82
CA SER A 114 33.92 10.94 27.17
C SER A 114 32.63 10.11 27.20
N THR A 115 32.39 9.41 28.31
CA THR A 115 31.18 8.59 28.49
C THR A 115 29.91 9.42 28.44
N GLU A 116 29.93 10.64 28.96
CA GLU A 116 28.83 11.61 28.97
C GLU A 116 28.43 12.02 27.54
N HIS A 117 29.42 12.33 26.70
CA HIS A 117 29.20 12.70 25.30
C HIS A 117 28.62 11.53 24.49
N ARG A 118 29.16 10.32 24.70
CA ARG A 118 28.65 9.12 24.05
C ARG A 118 27.21 8.84 24.46
N ALA A 119 26.85 9.00 25.74
CA ALA A 119 25.49 8.79 26.20
C ALA A 119 24.49 9.77 25.53
N LEU A 120 24.85 11.04 25.37
CA LEU A 120 24.01 12.02 24.66
C LEU A 120 23.84 11.67 23.18
N LEU A 121 24.92 11.34 22.48
CA LEU A 121 24.84 10.99 21.05
C LEU A 121 24.08 9.68 20.83
N THR A 122 24.32 8.66 21.66
CA THR A 122 23.60 7.39 21.56
C THR A 122 22.11 7.53 21.86
N SER A 123 21.75 8.28 22.92
CA SER A 123 20.33 8.53 23.24
C SER A 123 19.61 9.25 22.09
N LEU A 124 20.24 10.25 21.47
CA LEU A 124 19.68 10.93 20.29
C LEU A 124 19.56 9.99 19.09
N ALA A 125 20.56 9.14 18.85
CA ALA A 125 20.55 8.18 17.74
C ALA A 125 19.46 7.11 17.87
N VAL A 126 19.18 6.65 19.10
CA VAL A 126 18.11 5.67 19.37
C VAL A 126 16.73 6.32 19.46
N HIS A 127 16.64 7.56 19.98
CA HIS A 127 15.41 8.36 19.90
C HIS A 127 15.02 8.62 18.44
N ASP A 128 16.03 8.76 17.57
CA ASP A 128 15.94 8.79 16.12
C ASP A 128 15.19 10.05 15.60
N ALA A 129 14.57 10.87 16.46
CA ALA A 129 13.88 12.13 16.12
C ALA A 129 14.51 13.34 16.82
N PRO A 130 14.18 14.59 16.39
CA PRO A 130 14.56 15.77 17.15
C PRO A 130 14.08 15.65 18.61
N ILE A 131 14.97 15.94 19.56
CA ILE A 131 14.70 15.77 20.99
C ILE A 131 14.64 17.13 21.66
N ASP A 132 13.56 17.39 22.40
CA ASP A 132 13.47 18.61 23.20
C ASP A 132 14.34 18.52 24.46
N LEU A 133 14.66 19.68 25.05
CA LEU A 133 15.56 19.74 26.20
C LEU A 133 15.02 19.00 27.43
N ALA A 134 13.71 19.03 27.68
CA ALA A 134 13.11 18.40 28.86
C ALA A 134 13.18 16.87 28.75
N THR A 135 12.85 16.33 27.57
CA THR A 135 13.00 14.91 27.25
C THR A 135 14.45 14.46 27.38
N TRP A 136 15.39 15.25 26.87
CA TRP A 136 16.80 14.88 26.91
C TRP A 136 17.40 14.95 28.31
N GLN A 137 17.00 15.96 29.11
CA GLN A 137 17.33 16.06 30.53
C GLN A 137 16.82 14.87 31.33
N ALA A 138 15.59 14.41 31.06
CA ALA A 138 15.04 13.23 31.72
C ALA A 138 15.76 11.93 31.30
N LEU A 139 16.26 11.84 30.07
CA LEU A 139 17.00 10.68 29.57
C LEU A 139 18.42 10.55 30.14
N CYS A 140 19.19 11.62 30.12
CA CYS A 140 20.62 11.57 30.46
C CYS A 140 20.95 12.25 31.79
N GLY A 141 20.03 13.01 32.38
CA GLY A 141 20.25 13.77 33.60
C GLY A 141 20.89 15.14 33.34
N PRO A 142 20.60 16.15 34.17
CA PRO A 142 21.03 17.53 33.95
C PRO A 142 22.55 17.70 33.95
N ALA A 143 23.27 16.98 34.81
CA ALA A 143 24.74 17.06 34.91
C ALA A 143 25.45 16.61 33.62
N ILE A 144 24.94 15.58 32.95
CA ILE A 144 25.50 15.10 31.67
C ILE A 144 25.31 16.15 30.58
N LEU A 145 24.11 16.76 30.50
CA LEU A 145 23.84 17.81 29.54
C LEU A 145 24.70 19.05 29.80
N GLU A 146 24.82 19.51 31.05
CA GLU A 146 25.67 20.65 31.40
C GLU A 146 27.13 20.42 31.00
N THR A 147 27.61 19.18 31.12
CA THR A 147 29.00 18.81 30.80
C THR A 147 29.25 18.69 29.29
N ALA A 148 28.35 18.02 28.55
CA ALA A 148 28.64 17.58 27.18
C ALA A 148 27.82 18.31 26.10
N LEU A 149 26.68 18.93 26.42
CA LEU A 149 25.88 19.63 25.41
C LEU A 149 26.62 20.83 24.76
N PRO A 150 27.33 21.70 25.51
CA PRO A 150 28.01 22.85 24.91
C PRO A 150 29.11 22.45 23.92
N SER A 151 29.91 21.43 24.25
CA SER A 151 30.96 20.90 23.37
C SER A 151 30.38 20.22 22.15
N LEU A 152 29.32 19.41 22.28
CA LEU A 152 28.69 18.76 21.12
C LEU A 152 28.10 19.76 20.12
N LEU A 153 27.59 20.91 20.60
CA LEU A 153 27.14 22.01 19.75
C LEU A 153 28.32 22.73 19.07
N THR A 154 29.38 23.00 19.84
CA THR A 154 30.57 23.72 19.35
C THR A 154 31.35 22.89 18.33
N ASP A 155 31.45 21.58 18.55
CA ASP A 155 32.14 20.62 17.68
C ASP A 155 31.26 20.10 16.52
N HIS A 156 30.06 20.68 16.35
CA HIS A 156 29.12 20.40 15.26
C HIS A 156 28.70 18.92 15.12
N TRP A 157 28.54 18.21 16.24
CA TRP A 157 27.88 16.90 16.24
C TRP A 157 26.37 17.02 16.07
N ILE A 158 25.81 18.07 16.68
CA ILE A 158 24.39 18.35 16.75
C ILE A 158 24.14 19.84 16.53
N HIS A 159 22.90 20.18 16.20
CA HIS A 159 22.44 21.55 16.13
C HIS A 159 21.04 21.69 16.75
N ARG A 160 20.62 22.92 16.99
CA ARG A 160 19.23 23.20 17.37
C ARG A 160 18.36 23.27 16.12
N THR A 161 17.15 22.73 16.21
CA THR A 161 16.14 22.85 15.16
C THR A 161 15.83 24.33 14.86
N PRO A 162 15.30 24.67 13.66
CA PRO A 162 15.04 26.06 13.27
C PRO A 162 14.13 26.85 14.23
N ASP A 163 13.21 26.16 14.90
CA ASP A 163 12.32 26.74 15.92
C ASP A 163 12.97 26.86 17.31
N ALA A 164 14.24 26.44 17.43
CA ALA A 164 15.06 26.39 18.63
C ALA A 164 14.48 25.57 19.80
N LYS A 165 13.52 24.68 19.52
CA LYS A 165 12.84 23.86 20.55
C LYS A 165 13.48 22.50 20.80
N ALA A 166 14.22 21.98 19.82
CA ALA A 166 14.79 20.64 19.89
C ALA A 166 16.23 20.61 19.36
N TYR A 167 16.88 19.46 19.56
CA TYR A 167 18.21 19.14 19.08
C TYR A 167 18.14 17.97 18.12
N GLU A 168 18.92 18.03 17.05
CA GLU A 168 19.08 16.92 16.11
C GLU A 168 20.53 16.83 15.62
N PHE A 169 20.91 15.69 15.05
CA PHE A 169 22.24 15.53 14.47
C PHE A 169 22.48 16.53 13.35
N THR A 170 23.69 17.09 13.31
CA THR A 170 24.10 17.95 12.18
C THR A 170 24.22 17.13 10.89
N ASP A 171 24.70 15.90 10.99
CA ASP A 171 24.72 14.93 9.88
C ASP A 171 23.88 13.69 10.24
N PRO A 172 22.75 13.47 9.58
CA PRO A 172 21.89 12.31 9.77
C PRO A 172 22.59 10.96 9.53
N LEU A 173 23.66 10.90 8.72
CA LEU A 173 24.47 9.69 8.55
C LEU A 173 25.28 9.34 9.80
N VAL A 174 25.65 10.33 10.61
CA VAL A 174 26.29 10.08 11.91
C VAL A 174 25.31 9.37 12.84
N ALA A 175 24.04 9.82 12.87
CA ALA A 175 22.98 9.17 13.64
C ALA A 175 22.82 7.69 13.24
N ALA A 176 22.71 7.43 11.93
CA ALA A 176 22.57 6.09 11.39
C ALA A 176 23.78 5.21 11.70
N THR A 177 25.00 5.75 11.59
CA THR A 177 26.24 5.04 11.90
C THR A 177 26.30 4.65 13.38
N LEU A 178 25.96 5.57 14.28
CA LEU A 178 25.93 5.30 15.72
C LEU A 178 24.91 4.24 16.06
N HIS A 179 23.70 4.35 15.52
CA HIS A 179 22.63 3.38 15.76
C HIS A 179 22.99 1.97 15.23
N GLN A 180 23.60 1.87 14.05
CA GLN A 180 24.07 0.60 13.46
C GLN A 180 25.22 -0.01 14.25
N GLY A 181 26.06 0.81 14.87
CA GLY A 181 27.20 0.36 15.69
C GLY A 181 26.81 -0.22 17.06
N LEU A 182 25.57 -0.01 17.53
CA LEU A 182 25.08 -0.58 18.78
C LEU A 182 24.80 -2.07 18.64
N SER A 183 25.16 -2.84 19.66
CA SER A 183 24.65 -4.20 19.82
C SER A 183 23.14 -4.21 20.05
N ASP A 184 22.48 -5.33 19.75
CA ASP A 184 21.02 -5.44 19.93
C ASP A 184 20.60 -5.28 21.40
N THR A 185 21.43 -5.74 22.35
CA THR A 185 21.21 -5.57 23.79
C THR A 185 21.31 -4.10 24.22
N GLU A 186 22.30 -3.36 23.73
CA GLU A 186 22.42 -1.92 24.00
C GLU A 186 21.25 -1.15 23.41
N ARG A 187 20.86 -1.47 22.18
CA ARG A 187 19.74 -0.81 21.49
C ARG A 187 18.43 -1.05 22.23
N SER A 188 18.16 -2.29 22.63
CA SER A 188 16.97 -2.64 23.42
C SER A 188 16.92 -1.90 24.76
N ALA A 189 18.04 -1.85 25.49
CA ALA A 189 18.14 -1.14 26.76
C ALA A 189 17.83 0.36 26.61
N TRP A 190 18.34 0.99 25.56
CA TRP A 190 18.01 2.39 25.26
C TRP A 190 16.54 2.59 24.90
N HIS A 191 15.94 1.71 24.09
CA HIS A 191 14.52 1.77 23.80
C HIS A 191 13.67 1.66 25.07
N ALA A 192 14.00 0.74 25.98
CA ALA A 192 13.31 0.59 27.26
C ALA A 192 13.43 1.85 28.14
N HIS A 193 14.63 2.44 28.22
CA HIS A 193 14.85 3.68 28.96
C HIS A 193 14.07 4.87 28.37
N ILE A 194 14.04 4.99 27.03
CA ILE A 194 13.24 6.01 26.33
C ILE A 194 11.75 5.85 26.62
N VAL A 195 11.23 4.62 26.61
CA VAL A 195 9.84 4.35 26.99
C VAL A 195 9.53 4.84 28.40
N GLN A 196 10.39 4.57 29.38
CA GLN A 196 10.20 4.99 30.76
C GLN A 196 10.12 6.53 30.87
N VAL A 197 11.02 7.23 30.19
CA VAL A 197 11.04 8.70 30.17
C VAL A 197 9.80 9.25 29.48
N LEU A 198 9.46 8.77 28.28
CA LEU A 198 8.29 9.23 27.54
C LEU A 198 6.99 9.03 28.31
N ARG A 199 6.84 7.90 29.03
CA ARG A 199 5.69 7.66 29.92
C ARG A 199 5.64 8.65 31.08
N THR A 200 6.80 8.94 31.69
CA THR A 200 6.91 9.92 32.80
C THR A 200 6.52 11.33 32.35
N LEU A 201 6.91 11.69 31.13
CA LEU A 201 6.59 12.98 30.51
C LEU A 201 5.19 13.03 29.88
N GLN A 202 4.42 11.94 29.98
CA GLN A 202 3.07 11.83 29.39
C GLN A 202 3.06 12.10 27.88
N ALA A 203 4.11 11.64 27.18
CA ALA A 203 4.19 11.76 25.73
C ALA A 203 3.05 11.00 25.03
N PRO A 204 2.66 11.41 23.81
CA PRO A 204 1.63 10.71 23.05
C PRO A 204 1.92 9.20 22.88
N ALA A 205 0.87 8.38 22.98
CA ALA A 205 1.01 6.91 22.97
C ALA A 205 1.77 6.35 21.75
N HIS A 206 1.59 6.95 20.57
CA HIS A 206 2.29 6.52 19.35
C HIS A 206 3.81 6.73 19.41
N GLN A 207 4.28 7.73 20.18
CA GLN A 207 5.72 7.96 20.38
C GLN A 207 6.28 6.91 21.35
N VAL A 208 5.54 6.57 22.40
CA VAL A 208 5.90 5.49 23.33
C VAL A 208 5.96 4.15 22.59
N ASP A 209 4.92 3.83 21.80
CA ASP A 209 4.81 2.56 21.09
C ASP A 209 5.95 2.33 20.10
N ARG A 210 6.43 3.41 19.44
CA ARG A 210 7.56 3.35 18.50
C ARG A 210 8.84 2.83 19.16
N HIS A 211 9.10 3.17 20.41
CA HIS A 211 10.26 2.66 21.15
C HIS A 211 9.94 1.34 21.86
N LEU A 212 8.74 1.19 22.40
CA LEU A 212 8.30 -0.02 23.09
C LEU A 212 8.38 -1.26 22.17
N ALA A 213 8.05 -1.09 20.89
CA ALA A 213 8.13 -2.15 19.87
C ALA A 213 9.53 -2.77 19.70
N TYR A 214 10.59 -2.05 20.05
CA TYR A 214 11.99 -2.48 19.88
C TYR A 214 12.71 -2.71 21.21
N SER A 215 11.97 -2.75 22.32
CA SER A 215 12.47 -3.10 23.65
C SER A 215 12.24 -4.59 23.97
N ASP A 216 12.87 -5.08 25.03
CA ASP A 216 12.64 -6.43 25.59
C ASP A 216 11.36 -6.53 26.46
N ASP A 217 10.51 -5.49 26.45
CA ASP A 217 9.26 -5.46 27.22
C ASP A 217 8.26 -6.52 26.69
N PRO A 218 7.54 -7.24 27.57
CA PRO A 218 6.48 -8.16 27.15
C PRO A 218 5.41 -7.53 26.24
N GLU A 219 5.16 -6.22 26.38
CA GLU A 219 4.22 -5.45 25.56
C GLU A 219 4.76 -5.05 24.18
N ALA A 220 6.05 -5.30 23.88
CA ALA A 220 6.69 -4.87 22.63
C ALA A 220 5.94 -5.35 21.38
N THR A 221 5.46 -6.60 21.38
CA THR A 221 4.66 -7.13 20.26
C THR A 221 3.33 -6.39 20.11
N ALA A 222 2.64 -6.09 21.21
CA ALA A 222 1.39 -5.34 21.17
C ALA A 222 1.62 -3.89 20.69
N ALA A 223 2.71 -3.26 21.13
CA ALA A 223 3.11 -1.93 20.70
C ALA A 223 3.45 -1.89 19.20
N LEU A 224 4.15 -2.90 18.70
CA LEU A 224 4.44 -3.06 17.28
C LEU A 224 3.16 -3.16 16.46
N LEU A 225 2.17 -3.93 16.92
CA LEU A 225 0.89 -4.05 16.22
C LEU A 225 0.09 -2.74 16.23
N ARG A 226 0.15 -1.96 17.32
CA ARG A 226 -0.42 -0.60 17.36
C ARG A 226 0.30 0.35 16.40
N CYS A 227 1.63 0.29 16.31
CA CYS A 227 2.40 1.03 15.32
C CYS A 227 2.00 0.65 13.89
N CYS A 228 1.86 -0.65 13.62
CA CYS A 228 1.43 -1.13 12.31
C CYS A 228 0.01 -0.65 11.98
N ALA A 229 -0.93 -0.71 12.92
CA ALA A 229 -2.28 -0.21 12.73
C ALA A 229 -2.33 1.32 12.51
N HIS A 230 -1.41 2.07 13.13
CA HIS A 230 -1.25 3.49 12.87
C HIS A 230 -0.68 3.76 11.47
N ASP A 231 0.39 3.03 11.10
CA ASP A 231 1.00 3.11 9.77
C ASP A 231 -0.01 2.77 8.68
N THR A 232 -0.80 1.71 8.86
CA THR A 232 -1.89 1.37 7.94
C THR A 232 -2.88 2.51 7.87
N ALA A 233 -3.41 3.02 9.00
CA ALA A 233 -4.36 4.14 9.02
C ALA A 233 -3.86 5.38 8.24
N MET A 234 -2.54 5.63 8.23
CA MET A 234 -1.89 6.72 7.48
C MET A 234 -1.57 6.38 6.01
N GLY A 235 -1.96 5.20 5.53
CA GLY A 235 -1.75 4.71 4.16
C GLY A 235 -0.37 4.09 3.92
N ASN A 236 0.40 3.80 4.96
CA ASN A 236 1.74 3.20 4.89
C ASN A 236 1.77 1.71 5.25
N ILE A 237 0.89 0.94 4.61
CA ILE A 237 0.81 -0.51 4.81
C ILE A 237 2.13 -1.23 4.46
N THR A 238 2.89 -0.73 3.48
CA THR A 238 4.19 -1.30 3.12
C THR A 238 5.23 -1.10 4.23
N GLY A 239 5.21 0.04 4.92
CA GLY A 239 6.03 0.28 6.11
C GLY A 239 5.68 -0.71 7.23
N ALA A 240 4.39 -0.94 7.47
CA ALA A 240 3.92 -1.92 8.45
C ALA A 240 4.39 -3.35 8.11
N ILE A 241 4.28 -3.77 6.84
CA ILE A 241 4.79 -5.07 6.36
C ILE A 241 6.29 -5.20 6.66
N ARG A 242 7.10 -4.17 6.34
CA ARG A 242 8.54 -4.19 6.62
C ARG A 242 8.83 -4.32 8.12
N ARG A 243 8.18 -3.53 8.97
CA ARG A 243 8.40 -3.62 10.44
C ARG A 243 8.07 -5.01 10.99
N LEU A 244 6.99 -5.63 10.50
CA LEU A 244 6.60 -6.99 10.92
C LEU A 244 7.65 -8.02 10.48
N SER A 245 8.14 -7.93 9.24
CA SER A 245 9.21 -8.79 8.73
C SER A 245 10.49 -8.64 9.56
N ASP A 246 10.94 -7.41 9.81
CA ASP A 246 12.14 -7.11 10.62
C ASP A 246 12.01 -7.72 12.04
N GLN A 247 10.81 -7.70 12.64
CA GLN A 247 10.61 -8.26 13.97
C GLN A 247 10.59 -9.81 13.98
N LEU A 248 10.11 -10.45 12.91
CA LEU A 248 10.07 -11.91 12.81
C LEU A 248 11.47 -12.54 12.75
N GLU A 249 12.48 -11.79 12.29
CA GLU A 249 13.89 -12.18 12.28
C GLU A 249 14.52 -12.17 13.68
N ARG A 250 13.97 -11.40 14.63
CA ARG A 250 14.48 -11.28 16.01
C ARG A 250 14.05 -12.42 16.94
N SER A 251 13.69 -13.58 16.39
CA SER A 251 13.32 -14.80 17.12
C SER A 251 12.26 -14.58 18.24
N PRO A 252 11.05 -14.07 17.91
CA PRO A 252 9.98 -13.90 18.89
C PRO A 252 9.52 -15.23 19.50
N THR A 253 8.89 -15.18 20.68
CA THR A 253 8.26 -16.37 21.30
C THR A 253 7.19 -16.97 20.38
N ALA A 254 6.86 -18.25 20.52
CA ALA A 254 5.88 -18.91 19.63
C ALA A 254 4.51 -18.20 19.56
N PRO A 255 3.89 -17.73 20.67
CA PRO A 255 2.63 -16.98 20.61
C PRO A 255 2.76 -15.64 19.88
N GLN A 256 3.85 -14.89 20.13
CA GLN A 256 4.12 -13.63 19.45
C GLN A 256 4.36 -13.86 17.95
N ARG A 257 5.14 -14.90 17.61
CA ARG A 257 5.42 -15.29 16.23
C ARG A 257 4.14 -15.59 15.46
N SER A 258 3.22 -16.35 16.05
CA SER A 258 1.90 -16.63 15.47
C SER A 258 1.13 -15.35 15.16
N LEU A 259 1.05 -14.41 16.13
CA LEU A 259 0.33 -13.15 15.96
C LEU A 259 0.95 -12.23 14.88
N LEU A 260 2.28 -12.19 14.81
CA LEU A 260 3.03 -11.44 13.80
C LEU A 260 2.84 -12.03 12.41
N LEU A 261 2.95 -13.36 12.25
CA LEU A 261 2.71 -14.05 10.98
C LEU A 261 1.27 -13.85 10.50
N ALA A 262 0.28 -13.96 11.39
CA ALA A 262 -1.13 -13.72 11.08
C ALA A 262 -1.35 -12.30 10.52
N THR A 263 -0.75 -11.29 11.17
CA THR A 263 -0.89 -9.89 10.77
C THR A 263 -0.16 -9.59 9.47
N LEU A 264 1.07 -10.10 9.32
CA LEU A 264 1.86 -9.95 8.10
C LEU A 264 1.14 -10.58 6.90
N ALA A 265 0.65 -11.81 7.05
CA ALA A 265 -0.08 -12.51 6.00
C ALA A 265 -1.32 -11.73 5.53
N ARG A 266 -2.08 -11.14 6.46
CA ARG A 266 -3.25 -10.30 6.12
C ARG A 266 -2.86 -9.04 5.35
N TYR A 267 -1.82 -8.33 5.76
CA TYR A 267 -1.36 -7.13 5.04
C TYR A 267 -0.79 -7.46 3.66
N GLN A 268 -0.05 -8.57 3.54
CA GLN A 268 0.41 -9.06 2.24
C GLN A 268 -0.77 -9.44 1.33
N PHE A 269 -1.79 -10.13 1.87
CA PHE A 269 -3.01 -10.45 1.12
C PHE A 269 -3.76 -9.19 0.66
N GLN A 270 -3.89 -8.20 1.54
CA GLN A 270 -4.54 -6.92 1.24
C GLN A 270 -3.79 -6.12 0.17
N THR A 271 -2.46 -6.23 0.13
CA THR A 271 -1.60 -5.58 -0.89
C THR A 271 -1.39 -6.41 -2.15
N ASP A 272 -2.15 -7.50 -2.31
CA ASP A 272 -2.05 -8.42 -3.46
C ASP A 272 -0.68 -9.12 -3.61
N GLN A 273 0.10 -9.20 -2.54
CA GLN A 273 1.33 -9.99 -2.47
C GLN A 273 1.01 -11.47 -2.19
N LEU A 274 0.19 -12.09 -3.05
CA LEU A 274 -0.43 -13.39 -2.79
C LEU A 274 0.58 -14.51 -2.55
N THR A 275 1.67 -14.55 -3.30
CA THR A 275 2.73 -15.57 -3.12
C THR A 275 3.45 -15.42 -1.78
N ALA A 276 3.77 -14.17 -1.38
CA ALA A 276 4.39 -13.90 -0.09
C ALA A 276 3.42 -14.21 1.06
N SER A 277 2.17 -13.78 0.92
CA SER A 277 1.09 -14.08 1.87
C SER A 277 0.93 -15.58 2.07
N ARG A 278 0.87 -16.37 0.99
CA ARG A 278 0.79 -17.84 1.05
C ARG A 278 1.94 -18.42 1.86
N HIS A 279 3.18 -18.03 1.55
CA HIS A 279 4.36 -18.50 2.26
C HIS A 279 4.31 -18.14 3.76
N THR A 280 3.89 -16.92 4.09
CA THR A 280 3.73 -16.49 5.48
C THR A 280 2.62 -17.26 6.20
N VAL A 281 1.51 -17.59 5.54
CA VAL A 281 0.44 -18.44 6.11
C VAL A 281 0.91 -19.88 6.31
N GLU A 282 1.67 -20.45 5.38
CA GLU A 282 2.28 -21.77 5.54
C GLU A 282 3.21 -21.79 6.77
N GLN A 283 4.06 -20.78 6.93
CA GLN A 283 4.86 -20.63 8.15
C GLN A 283 3.99 -20.50 9.40
N TRP A 284 2.88 -19.76 9.32
CA TRP A 284 1.95 -19.59 10.43
C TRP A 284 1.34 -20.92 10.87
N LEU A 285 0.87 -21.74 9.92
CA LEU A 285 0.30 -23.06 10.17
C LEU A 285 1.26 -24.01 10.91
N HIS A 286 2.56 -23.91 10.64
CA HIS A 286 3.58 -24.69 11.36
C HIS A 286 3.80 -24.24 12.81
N ASN A 287 3.37 -23.02 13.17
CA ASN A 287 3.62 -22.38 14.47
C ASN A 287 2.36 -22.25 15.34
N VAL A 288 1.24 -22.87 14.96
CA VAL A 288 -0.03 -22.82 15.71
C VAL A 288 -0.44 -24.19 16.23
N PRO A 289 -1.08 -24.26 17.41
CA PRO A 289 -1.65 -25.51 17.91
C PRO A 289 -2.71 -26.07 16.95
N PRO A 290 -2.79 -27.39 16.76
CA PRO A 290 -3.85 -28.00 15.96
C PRO A 290 -5.21 -27.78 16.64
N ARG A 291 -6.26 -27.66 15.83
CA ARG A 291 -7.66 -27.43 16.26
C ARG A 291 -7.82 -26.16 17.10
N SER A 292 -7.09 -25.10 16.76
CA SER A 292 -7.17 -23.80 17.42
C SER A 292 -7.77 -22.74 16.48
N PRO A 293 -8.39 -21.67 17.03
CA PRO A 293 -8.89 -20.56 16.22
C PRO A 293 -7.84 -19.97 15.28
N ALA A 294 -6.57 -19.89 15.71
CA ALA A 294 -5.47 -19.41 14.87
C ALA A 294 -5.20 -20.32 13.67
N GLN A 295 -5.29 -21.65 13.85
CA GLN A 295 -5.19 -22.60 12.74
C GLN A 295 -6.36 -22.43 11.76
N TYR A 296 -7.57 -22.22 12.28
CA TYR A 296 -8.75 -22.05 11.45
C TYR A 296 -8.71 -20.75 10.63
N GLU A 297 -8.27 -19.64 11.24
CA GLU A 297 -8.01 -18.38 10.53
C GLU A 297 -6.97 -18.56 9.42
N ALA A 298 -5.89 -19.29 9.71
CA ALA A 298 -4.85 -19.56 8.73
C ALA A 298 -5.39 -20.37 7.54
N PHE A 299 -6.23 -21.38 7.79
CA PHE A 299 -6.87 -22.15 6.71
C PHE A 299 -7.82 -21.30 5.87
N GLU A 300 -8.66 -20.47 6.48
CA GLU A 300 -9.59 -19.59 5.74
C GLU A 300 -8.83 -18.59 4.86
N LEU A 301 -7.75 -18.00 5.39
CA LEU A 301 -6.89 -17.09 4.62
C LEU A 301 -6.16 -17.82 3.50
N LEU A 302 -5.63 -19.02 3.74
CA LEU A 302 -4.98 -19.84 2.71
C LEU A 302 -5.93 -20.20 1.58
N ALA A 303 -7.15 -20.65 1.92
CA ALA A 303 -8.20 -20.91 0.92
C ALA A 303 -8.54 -19.64 0.12
N SER A 304 -8.66 -18.50 0.78
CA SER A 304 -8.92 -17.21 0.13
C SER A 304 -7.79 -16.78 -0.82
N ILE A 305 -6.54 -17.09 -0.48
CA ILE A 305 -5.38 -16.86 -1.34
C ILE A 305 -5.46 -17.75 -2.59
N HIS A 306 -5.71 -19.05 -2.43
CA HIS A 306 -5.86 -19.99 -3.55
C HIS A 306 -7.01 -19.58 -4.48
N LEU A 307 -8.17 -19.20 -3.91
CA LEU A 307 -9.29 -18.66 -4.69
C LEU A 307 -8.89 -17.44 -5.51
N ARG A 308 -8.12 -16.50 -4.92
CA ARG A 308 -7.68 -15.29 -5.63
C ARG A 308 -6.63 -15.59 -6.70
N GLN A 309 -5.86 -16.65 -6.55
CA GLN A 309 -4.89 -17.14 -7.55
C GLN A 309 -5.55 -18.03 -8.63
N GLY A 310 -6.83 -18.37 -8.49
CA GLY A 310 -7.53 -19.30 -9.39
C GLY A 310 -7.13 -20.77 -9.21
N GLN A 311 -6.54 -21.11 -8.07
CA GLN A 311 -6.14 -22.47 -7.70
C GLN A 311 -7.32 -23.19 -7.04
N TRP A 312 -8.27 -23.63 -7.86
CA TRP A 312 -9.58 -24.10 -7.40
C TRP A 312 -9.52 -25.41 -6.59
N GLU A 313 -8.67 -26.34 -7.02
CA GLU A 313 -8.48 -27.64 -6.34
C GLU A 313 -7.82 -27.45 -4.98
N ASP A 314 -6.68 -26.74 -4.94
CA ASP A 314 -5.97 -26.41 -3.70
C ASP A 314 -6.88 -25.71 -2.67
N ALA A 315 -7.71 -24.76 -3.12
CA ALA A 315 -8.67 -24.08 -2.26
C ALA A 315 -9.67 -25.06 -1.61
N MET A 316 -10.20 -26.01 -2.39
CA MET A 316 -11.18 -26.99 -1.91
C MET A 316 -10.53 -28.03 -0.98
N ASP A 317 -9.30 -28.45 -1.26
CA ASP A 317 -8.54 -29.37 -0.41
C ASP A 317 -8.25 -28.76 0.97
N VAL A 318 -7.84 -27.48 0.99
CA VAL A 318 -7.65 -26.72 2.24
C VAL A 318 -8.97 -26.59 2.99
N LEU A 319 -10.06 -26.22 2.33
CA LEU A 319 -11.37 -26.06 2.97
C LEU A 319 -11.92 -27.37 3.55
N THR A 320 -11.76 -28.48 2.82
CA THR A 320 -12.17 -29.82 3.29
C THR A 320 -11.38 -30.23 4.53
N SER A 321 -10.07 -30.00 4.53
CA SER A 321 -9.20 -30.26 5.67
C SER A 321 -9.57 -29.39 6.88
N ALA A 322 -9.86 -28.11 6.64
CA ALA A 322 -10.26 -27.15 7.67
C ALA A 322 -11.61 -27.51 8.30
N GLN A 323 -12.58 -27.92 7.48
CA GLN A 323 -13.90 -28.39 7.92
C GLN A 323 -13.79 -29.62 8.82
N ALA A 324 -12.93 -30.58 8.47
CA ALA A 324 -12.66 -31.75 9.30
C ALA A 324 -11.99 -31.38 10.64
N ALA A 325 -11.07 -30.40 10.62
CA ALA A 325 -10.42 -29.91 11.84
C ALA A 325 -11.40 -29.20 12.79
N ALA A 326 -12.37 -28.46 12.23
CA ALA A 326 -13.37 -27.67 12.97
C ALA A 326 -14.72 -28.39 13.17
N GLN A 327 -14.79 -29.72 13.07
CA GLN A 327 -16.05 -30.48 13.11
C GLN A 327 -16.94 -30.22 14.34
N HIS A 328 -16.37 -29.76 15.46
CA HIS A 328 -17.08 -29.42 16.70
C HIS A 328 -17.19 -27.92 16.97
N ASP A 329 -16.69 -27.09 16.07
CA ASP A 329 -16.73 -25.63 16.18
C ASP A 329 -17.75 -25.08 15.19
N HIS A 330 -18.96 -24.79 15.68
CA HIS A 330 -20.06 -24.32 14.84
C HIS A 330 -19.74 -23.01 14.13
N LEU A 331 -19.00 -22.10 14.77
CA LEU A 331 -18.66 -20.80 14.20
C LEU A 331 -17.72 -20.97 13.00
N TRP A 332 -16.66 -21.76 13.18
CA TRP A 332 -15.69 -22.01 12.12
C TRP A 332 -16.25 -22.88 10.99
N SER A 333 -17.08 -23.87 11.32
CA SER A 333 -17.82 -24.66 10.34
C SER A 333 -18.69 -23.79 9.42
N ILE A 334 -19.36 -22.77 9.98
CA ILE A 334 -20.12 -21.80 9.18
C ILE A 334 -19.18 -20.99 8.26
N ARG A 335 -18.07 -20.48 8.78
CA ARG A 335 -17.10 -19.68 7.99
C ARG A 335 -16.47 -20.47 6.85
N PHE A 336 -16.10 -21.72 7.07
CA PHE A 336 -15.56 -22.57 6.01
C PHE A 336 -16.62 -22.91 4.97
N THR A 337 -17.85 -23.24 5.39
CA THR A 337 -18.97 -23.47 4.47
C THR A 337 -19.28 -22.23 3.62
N ASN A 338 -19.20 -21.02 4.20
CA ASN A 338 -19.31 -19.76 3.47
C ASN A 338 -18.20 -19.56 2.44
N THR A 339 -16.97 -19.97 2.77
CA THR A 339 -15.83 -19.88 1.85
C THR A 339 -15.94 -20.93 0.72
N MET A 340 -16.49 -22.11 1.01
CA MET A 340 -16.87 -23.08 -0.03
C MET A 340 -18.01 -22.54 -0.92
N ALA A 341 -18.99 -21.85 -0.36
CA ALA A 341 -20.03 -21.19 -1.15
C ALA A 341 -19.43 -20.11 -2.07
N LYS A 342 -18.42 -19.36 -1.60
CA LYS A 342 -17.66 -18.42 -2.44
C LYS A 342 -16.97 -19.14 -3.60
N TRP A 343 -16.38 -20.31 -3.35
CA TRP A 343 -15.79 -21.15 -4.39
C TRP A 343 -16.83 -21.49 -5.48
N HIS A 344 -18.03 -21.97 -5.11
CA HIS A 344 -19.10 -22.27 -6.06
C HIS A 344 -19.53 -21.03 -6.85
N MET A 345 -19.68 -19.90 -6.16
CA MET A 345 -20.04 -18.63 -6.79
C MET A 345 -18.98 -18.17 -7.81
N LEU A 346 -17.69 -18.34 -7.53
CA LEU A 346 -16.61 -18.01 -8.46
C LEU A 346 -16.54 -18.96 -9.65
N GLN A 347 -17.03 -20.19 -9.52
CA GLN A 347 -17.20 -21.15 -10.62
C GLN A 347 -18.46 -20.89 -11.46
N GLY A 348 -19.32 -19.94 -11.05
CA GLY A 348 -20.57 -19.63 -11.74
C GLY A 348 -21.78 -20.46 -11.27
N ASP A 349 -21.62 -21.33 -10.28
CA ASP A 349 -22.71 -22.12 -9.69
C ASP A 349 -23.41 -21.33 -8.57
N TYR A 350 -24.13 -20.30 -8.99
CA TYR A 350 -24.76 -19.35 -8.07
C TYR A 350 -25.90 -19.96 -7.24
N ALA A 351 -26.58 -20.98 -7.77
CA ALA A 351 -27.69 -21.64 -7.08
C ALA A 351 -27.20 -22.51 -5.92
N GLU A 352 -26.13 -23.26 -6.12
CA GLU A 352 -25.49 -24.03 -5.04
C GLU A 352 -24.87 -23.10 -4.00
N ALA A 353 -24.17 -22.04 -4.45
CA ALA A 353 -23.63 -21.02 -3.55
C ALA A 353 -24.73 -20.39 -2.68
N LEU A 354 -25.86 -20.01 -3.28
CA LEU A 354 -27.02 -19.46 -2.58
C LEU A 354 -27.58 -20.44 -1.56
N THR A 355 -27.73 -21.71 -1.93
CA THR A 355 -28.24 -22.76 -1.03
C THR A 355 -27.37 -22.87 0.22
N ARG A 356 -26.05 -22.89 0.05
CA ARG A 356 -25.09 -22.93 1.16
C ARG A 356 -25.12 -21.67 2.00
N TYR A 357 -25.07 -20.49 1.39
CA TYR A 357 -25.15 -19.21 2.12
C TYR A 357 -26.47 -19.05 2.89
N ALA A 358 -27.58 -19.50 2.35
CA ALA A 358 -28.87 -19.45 3.03
C ALA A 358 -28.91 -20.40 4.24
N ALA A 359 -28.32 -21.60 4.12
CA ALA A 359 -28.22 -22.55 5.23
C ALA A 359 -27.33 -22.00 6.36
N THR A 360 -26.15 -21.47 6.01
CA THR A 360 -25.22 -20.88 6.99
C THR A 360 -25.74 -19.59 7.61
N TRP A 361 -26.51 -18.78 6.88
CA TRP A 361 -27.17 -17.60 7.44
C TRP A 361 -28.12 -17.97 8.57
N ARG A 362 -29.01 -18.95 8.34
CA ARG A 362 -29.93 -19.44 9.38
C ARG A 362 -29.18 -19.98 10.59
N ALA A 363 -28.11 -20.74 10.36
CA ALA A 363 -27.27 -21.25 11.45
C ALA A 363 -26.57 -20.12 12.21
N ALA A 364 -26.06 -19.09 11.51
CA ALA A 364 -25.42 -17.93 12.12
C ALA A 364 -26.40 -17.14 12.98
N CYS A 365 -27.63 -16.88 12.51
CA CYS A 365 -28.67 -16.20 13.28
C CYS A 365 -29.05 -16.92 14.59
N ALA A 366 -28.81 -18.23 14.69
CA ALA A 366 -29.05 -19.01 15.91
C ALA A 366 -27.91 -18.90 16.94
N LEU A 367 -26.75 -18.34 16.57
CA LEU A 367 -25.62 -18.13 17.49
C LEU A 367 -25.84 -16.92 18.40
N PRO A 368 -25.17 -16.84 19.57
CA PRO A 368 -25.12 -15.63 20.38
C PRO A 368 -24.60 -14.42 19.58
N HIS A 369 -25.16 -13.23 19.83
CA HIS A 369 -24.83 -12.00 19.11
C HIS A 369 -23.31 -11.73 18.95
N PRO A 370 -22.43 -11.92 19.96
CA PRO A 370 -20.98 -11.73 19.80
C PRO A 370 -20.33 -12.69 18.79
N GLN A 371 -20.90 -13.88 18.58
CA GLN A 371 -20.41 -14.85 17.61
C GLN A 371 -20.93 -14.55 16.19
N GLN A 372 -22.13 -13.98 16.07
CA GLN A 372 -22.67 -13.54 14.78
C GLN A 372 -21.74 -12.52 14.12
N GLN A 373 -21.22 -11.57 14.91
CA GLN A 373 -20.27 -10.55 14.46
C GLN A 373 -18.91 -11.11 14.01
N GLN A 374 -18.64 -12.40 14.21
CA GLN A 374 -17.42 -13.06 13.78
C GLN A 374 -17.60 -13.86 12.47
N ILE A 375 -18.74 -13.73 11.79
CA ILE A 375 -19.04 -14.42 10.53
C ILE A 375 -19.14 -13.38 9.38
N PRO A 376 -18.01 -12.90 8.84
CA PRO A 376 -17.98 -11.81 7.88
C PRO A 376 -18.36 -12.20 6.44
N ASN A 377 -18.35 -13.49 6.10
CA ASN A 377 -18.16 -13.99 4.74
C ASN A 377 -19.42 -14.60 4.10
N ASN A 378 -20.62 -14.22 4.53
CA ASN A 378 -21.89 -14.65 3.90
C ASN A 378 -22.35 -13.65 2.82
N GLU A 379 -22.33 -14.04 1.55
CA GLU A 379 -22.62 -13.16 0.41
C GLU A 379 -23.92 -13.57 -0.33
N ARG A 380 -24.98 -13.87 0.44
CA ARG A 380 -26.27 -14.31 -0.11
C ARG A 380 -26.89 -13.27 -1.04
N SER A 381 -26.82 -11.99 -0.67
CA SER A 381 -27.26 -10.87 -1.50
C SER A 381 -26.60 -10.84 -2.88
N GLN A 382 -25.30 -11.15 -2.94
CA GLN A 382 -24.56 -11.21 -4.20
C GLN A 382 -25.04 -12.36 -5.09
N CYS A 383 -25.35 -13.53 -4.51
CA CYS A 383 -25.87 -14.66 -5.26
C CYS A 383 -27.25 -14.37 -5.86
N HIS A 384 -28.17 -13.76 -5.09
CA HIS A 384 -29.46 -13.33 -5.62
C HIS A 384 -29.30 -12.33 -6.78
N TRP A 385 -28.40 -11.36 -6.62
CA TRP A 385 -28.10 -10.39 -7.69
C TRP A 385 -27.58 -11.07 -8.96
N LEU A 386 -26.66 -12.04 -8.82
CA LEU A 386 -26.10 -12.81 -9.94
C LEU A 386 -27.13 -13.71 -10.65
N LEU A 387 -28.11 -14.22 -9.90
CA LEU A 387 -29.24 -15.00 -10.42
C LEU A 387 -30.33 -14.13 -11.06
N GLY A 388 -30.25 -12.79 -10.93
CA GLY A 388 -31.24 -11.85 -11.45
C GLY A 388 -32.46 -11.65 -10.55
N ASP A 389 -32.47 -12.20 -9.34
CA ASP A 389 -33.51 -11.98 -8.34
C ASP A 389 -33.23 -10.68 -7.56
N ILE A 390 -33.55 -9.55 -8.20
CA ILE A 390 -33.13 -8.23 -7.73
C ILE A 390 -33.84 -7.83 -6.42
N GLU A 391 -35.11 -8.18 -6.24
CA GLU A 391 -35.86 -7.88 -5.02
C GLU A 391 -35.31 -8.63 -3.81
N ALA A 392 -35.01 -9.92 -3.96
CA ALA A 392 -34.34 -10.68 -2.91
C ALA A 392 -32.93 -10.15 -2.65
N ALA A 393 -32.18 -9.73 -3.68
CA ALA A 393 -30.86 -9.15 -3.50
C ALA A 393 -30.89 -7.89 -2.62
N VAL A 394 -31.84 -6.97 -2.86
CA VAL A 394 -32.03 -5.76 -2.02
C VAL A 394 -32.36 -6.14 -0.58
N THR A 395 -33.30 -7.06 -0.40
CA THR A 395 -33.75 -7.50 0.94
C THR A 395 -32.60 -8.14 1.71
N CYS A 396 -31.90 -9.09 1.09
CA CYS A 396 -30.75 -9.77 1.69
C CYS A 396 -29.62 -8.80 2.01
N ALA A 397 -29.30 -7.84 1.14
CA ALA A 397 -28.21 -6.90 1.38
C ALA A 397 -28.48 -6.02 2.60
N ARG A 398 -29.74 -5.59 2.81
CA ARG A 398 -30.16 -4.84 3.99
C ARG A 398 -30.07 -5.66 5.27
N GLU A 399 -30.51 -6.93 5.23
CA GLU A 399 -30.39 -7.87 6.36
C GLU A 399 -28.92 -8.11 6.74
N GLU A 400 -28.06 -8.35 5.74
CA GLU A 400 -26.62 -8.54 5.95
C GLU A 400 -25.95 -7.29 6.53
N LEU A 401 -26.29 -6.09 6.03
CA LEU A 401 -25.76 -4.83 6.55
C LEU A 401 -26.18 -4.55 7.99
N ALA A 402 -27.38 -4.97 8.41
CA ALA A 402 -27.90 -4.73 9.75
C ALA A 402 -27.13 -5.47 10.85
N VAL A 403 -26.47 -6.59 10.52
CA VAL A 403 -25.74 -7.43 11.49
C VAL A 403 -24.23 -7.23 11.45
N LEU A 404 -23.70 -6.55 10.42
CA LEU A 404 -22.26 -6.32 10.28
C LEU A 404 -21.80 -5.20 11.23
N PRO A 405 -20.74 -5.43 12.04
CA PRO A 405 -20.19 -4.38 12.89
C PRO A 405 -19.41 -3.35 12.07
N GLU A 406 -19.39 -2.09 12.54
CA GLU A 406 -18.64 -0.99 11.90
C GLU A 406 -17.13 -1.28 11.79
N THR A 407 -16.61 -2.20 12.60
CA THR A 407 -15.22 -2.67 12.56
C THR A 407 -14.89 -3.52 11.33
N MET A 408 -15.87 -3.82 10.46
CA MET A 408 -15.70 -4.59 9.22
C MET A 408 -15.98 -3.77 7.96
N PRO A 409 -15.24 -2.67 7.72
CA PRO A 409 -15.52 -1.75 6.61
C PRO A 409 -15.45 -2.41 5.23
N LEU A 410 -14.59 -3.43 5.05
CA LEU A 410 -14.50 -4.17 3.78
C LEU A 410 -15.79 -4.92 3.46
N GLN A 411 -16.37 -5.61 4.46
CA GLN A 411 -17.59 -6.39 4.26
C GLN A 411 -18.79 -5.47 4.05
N ILE A 412 -18.85 -4.36 4.79
CA ILE A 412 -19.85 -3.30 4.59
C ILE A 412 -19.77 -2.78 3.15
N ALA A 413 -18.58 -2.44 2.66
CA ALA A 413 -18.39 -1.93 1.30
C ALA A 413 -18.90 -2.92 0.23
N ILE A 414 -18.64 -4.22 0.40
CA ILE A 414 -19.10 -5.27 -0.52
C ILE A 414 -20.63 -5.34 -0.55
N ARG A 415 -21.32 -5.29 0.60
CA ARG A 415 -22.80 -5.40 0.63
C ARG A 415 -23.47 -4.13 0.12
N ARG A 416 -22.93 -2.95 0.47
CA ARG A 416 -23.42 -1.68 -0.08
C ARG A 416 -23.25 -1.61 -1.58
N TYR A 417 -22.16 -2.15 -2.13
CA TYR A 417 -21.99 -2.24 -3.57
C TYR A 417 -23.09 -3.09 -4.24
N VAL A 418 -23.39 -4.27 -3.69
CA VAL A 418 -24.46 -5.13 -4.22
C VAL A 418 -25.82 -4.43 -4.11
N LEU A 419 -26.11 -3.83 -2.95
CA LEU A 419 -27.35 -3.07 -2.73
C LEU A 419 -27.48 -1.92 -3.73
N ALA A 420 -26.42 -1.14 -3.94
CA ALA A 420 -26.42 -0.01 -4.87
C ALA A 420 -26.73 -0.47 -6.30
N ARG A 421 -26.12 -1.57 -6.76
CA ARG A 421 -26.40 -2.15 -8.09
C ARG A 421 -27.84 -2.63 -8.22
N ALA A 422 -28.35 -3.31 -7.19
CA ALA A 422 -29.71 -3.82 -7.18
C ALA A 422 -30.75 -2.68 -7.17
N LEU A 423 -30.53 -1.63 -6.38
CA LEU A 423 -31.37 -0.42 -6.36
C LEU A 423 -31.37 0.31 -7.71
N TYR A 424 -30.22 0.33 -8.39
CA TYR A 424 -30.13 0.92 -9.73
C TYR A 424 -30.98 0.17 -10.77
N GLN A 425 -31.04 -1.16 -10.65
CA GLN A 425 -31.86 -2.02 -11.52
C GLN A 425 -33.36 -1.91 -11.21
N THR A 426 -33.75 -1.54 -9.98
CA THR A 426 -35.15 -1.26 -9.60
C THR A 426 -35.53 0.22 -9.76
N GLU A 427 -34.73 1.00 -10.49
CA GLU A 427 -34.95 2.44 -10.76
C GLU A 427 -34.96 3.37 -9.53
N GLN A 428 -34.45 2.91 -8.39
CA GLN A 428 -34.27 3.71 -7.17
C GLN A 428 -32.93 4.47 -7.22
N VAL A 429 -32.79 5.37 -8.19
CA VAL A 429 -31.50 6.01 -8.55
C VAL A 429 -30.86 6.78 -7.39
N GLU A 430 -31.62 7.59 -6.66
CA GLU A 430 -31.09 8.37 -5.53
C GLU A 430 -30.56 7.47 -4.42
N GLY A 431 -31.32 6.42 -4.07
CA GLY A 431 -30.89 5.41 -3.11
C GLY A 431 -29.65 4.65 -3.58
N ALA A 432 -29.57 4.30 -4.87
CA ALA A 432 -28.41 3.65 -5.45
C ALA A 432 -27.15 4.53 -5.36
N HIS A 433 -27.25 5.82 -5.66
CA HIS A 433 -26.11 6.75 -5.59
C HIS A 433 -25.59 6.89 -4.16
N LEU A 434 -26.50 7.04 -3.19
CA LEU A 434 -26.15 7.10 -1.77
C LEU A 434 -25.37 5.84 -1.33
N GLU A 435 -25.87 4.65 -1.69
CA GLU A 435 -25.23 3.39 -1.34
C GLU A 435 -23.86 3.22 -2.02
N TYR A 436 -23.67 3.73 -3.23
CA TYR A 436 -22.36 3.77 -3.89
C TYR A 436 -21.35 4.65 -3.15
N GLU A 437 -21.74 5.86 -2.77
CA GLU A 437 -20.86 6.77 -2.02
C GLU A 437 -20.49 6.18 -0.66
N GLN A 438 -21.46 5.54 0.02
CA GLN A 438 -21.20 4.84 1.28
C GLN A 438 -20.30 3.61 1.09
N ALA A 439 -20.45 2.86 -0.01
CA ALA A 439 -19.55 1.76 -0.34
C ALA A 439 -18.12 2.26 -0.60
N ILE A 440 -17.95 3.38 -1.30
CA ILE A 440 -16.65 4.01 -1.54
C ILE A 440 -16.03 4.48 -0.22
N ALA A 441 -16.80 5.11 0.67
CA ALA A 441 -16.32 5.54 1.97
C ALA A 441 -15.84 4.35 2.82
N ALA A 442 -16.62 3.26 2.86
CA ALA A 442 -16.25 2.04 3.56
C ALA A 442 -15.02 1.36 2.94
N ALA A 443 -14.89 1.33 1.61
CA ALA A 443 -13.71 0.79 0.94
C ALA A 443 -12.45 1.63 1.16
N ARG A 444 -12.57 2.96 1.29
CA ARG A 444 -11.47 3.85 1.71
C ARG A 444 -11.04 3.56 3.14
N GLN A 445 -11.99 3.38 4.05
CA GLN A 445 -11.70 3.01 5.45
C GLN A 445 -11.02 1.64 5.53
N ALA A 446 -11.43 0.69 4.69
CA ALA A 446 -10.79 -0.62 4.56
C ALA A 446 -9.43 -0.57 3.85
N GLN A 447 -9.08 0.55 3.20
CA GLN A 447 -7.89 0.72 2.37
C GLN A 447 -7.75 -0.35 1.28
N ASP A 448 -8.87 -0.86 0.77
CA ASP A 448 -8.87 -1.84 -0.31
C ASP A 448 -8.94 -1.11 -1.65
N LEU A 449 -7.76 -0.98 -2.28
CA LEU A 449 -7.62 -0.25 -3.53
C LEU A 449 -8.28 -0.96 -4.70
N ARG A 450 -8.33 -2.29 -4.67
CA ARG A 450 -8.93 -3.08 -5.74
C ARG A 450 -10.45 -2.95 -5.70
N LEU A 451 -11.04 -3.00 -4.51
CA LEU A 451 -12.46 -2.74 -4.34
C LEU A 451 -12.81 -1.29 -4.71
N LEU A 452 -11.97 -0.31 -4.36
CA LEU A 452 -12.19 1.08 -4.81
C LEU A 452 -12.20 1.23 -6.32
N VAL A 453 -11.29 0.56 -7.03
CA VAL A 453 -11.29 0.53 -8.50
C VAL A 453 -12.58 -0.08 -9.03
N THR A 454 -12.99 -1.23 -8.48
CA THR A 454 -14.25 -1.90 -8.86
C THR A 454 -15.46 -1.01 -8.63
N LEU A 455 -15.53 -0.29 -7.50
CA LEU A 455 -16.62 0.61 -7.16
C LEU A 455 -16.69 1.80 -8.13
N TYR A 456 -15.57 2.48 -8.37
CA TYR A 456 -15.53 3.62 -9.29
C TYR A 456 -15.83 3.22 -10.73
N HIS A 457 -15.25 2.11 -11.20
CA HIS A 457 -15.52 1.60 -12.54
C HIS A 457 -16.97 1.15 -12.70
N GLY A 458 -17.47 0.37 -11.74
CA GLY A 458 -18.85 -0.12 -11.73
C GLY A 458 -19.86 1.02 -11.72
N PHE A 459 -19.64 2.03 -10.88
CA PHE A 459 -20.56 3.17 -10.82
C PHE A 459 -20.50 4.05 -12.07
N GLY A 460 -19.30 4.34 -12.57
CA GLY A 460 -19.12 5.09 -13.82
C GLY A 460 -19.82 4.39 -15.00
N ASN A 461 -19.74 3.05 -15.10
CA ASN A 461 -20.42 2.31 -16.15
C ASN A 461 -21.94 2.41 -16.06
N LEU A 462 -22.50 2.36 -14.84
CA LEU A 462 -23.95 2.52 -14.66
C LEU A 462 -24.43 3.90 -15.12
N LEU A 463 -23.74 4.97 -14.69
CA LEU A 463 -24.04 6.34 -15.10
C LEU A 463 -23.94 6.51 -16.63
N MET A 464 -22.89 5.96 -17.24
CA MET A 464 -22.71 5.98 -18.69
C MET A 464 -23.87 5.27 -19.43
N ASN A 465 -24.35 4.14 -18.91
CA ASN A 465 -25.48 3.39 -19.49
C ASN A 465 -26.82 4.15 -19.41
N ARG A 466 -27.00 5.06 -18.43
CA ARG A 466 -28.15 5.98 -18.37
C ARG A 466 -27.90 7.30 -19.13
N GLN A 467 -26.88 7.35 -19.98
CA GLN A 467 -26.52 8.55 -20.76
C GLN A 467 -26.08 9.75 -19.89
N GLN A 468 -25.64 9.51 -18.66
CA GLN A 468 -25.09 10.52 -17.74
C GLN A 468 -23.55 10.50 -17.77
N ALA A 469 -23.01 10.69 -18.98
CA ALA A 469 -21.57 10.59 -19.23
C ALA A 469 -20.75 11.63 -18.45
N ASP A 470 -21.31 12.81 -18.27
CA ASP A 470 -20.79 13.92 -17.47
C ASP A 470 -20.57 13.52 -16.01
N ASN A 471 -21.55 12.85 -15.41
CA ASN A 471 -21.47 12.35 -14.04
C ASN A 471 -20.54 11.13 -13.91
N ALA A 472 -20.33 10.36 -14.98
CA ALA A 472 -19.45 9.19 -14.97
C ALA A 472 -17.95 9.56 -14.96
N ILE A 473 -17.57 10.66 -15.63
CA ILE A 473 -16.18 11.10 -15.80
C ILE A 473 -15.40 11.17 -14.47
N PRO A 474 -15.87 11.84 -13.40
CA PRO A 474 -15.13 11.96 -12.15
C PRO A 474 -14.78 10.61 -11.51
N TYR A 475 -15.64 9.59 -11.68
CA TYR A 475 -15.40 8.26 -11.13
C TYR A 475 -14.32 7.52 -11.92
N PHE A 476 -14.36 7.58 -13.25
CA PHE A 476 -13.31 7.00 -14.07
C PHE A 476 -11.96 7.69 -13.88
N GLU A 477 -11.93 9.03 -13.77
CA GLU A 477 -10.70 9.79 -13.49
C GLU A 477 -10.07 9.41 -12.14
N ARG A 478 -10.89 9.09 -11.14
CA ARG A 478 -10.42 8.54 -9.85
C ARG A 478 -9.92 7.11 -9.98
N ALA A 479 -10.51 6.28 -10.85
CA ALA A 479 -10.15 4.88 -11.01
C ALA A 479 -8.82 4.64 -11.75
N VAL A 480 -8.53 5.39 -12.83
CA VAL A 480 -7.32 5.22 -13.65
C VAL A 480 -6.00 5.19 -12.83
N PRO A 481 -5.69 6.20 -11.98
CA PRO A 481 -4.44 6.20 -11.22
C PRO A 481 -4.37 5.06 -10.20
N LEU A 482 -5.51 4.60 -9.69
CA LEU A 482 -5.58 3.47 -8.76
C LEU A 482 -5.28 2.15 -9.48
N CYS A 483 -5.76 1.96 -10.71
CA CYS A 483 -5.45 0.80 -11.53
C CYS A 483 -3.94 0.66 -11.76
N TYR A 484 -3.27 1.76 -12.12
CA TYR A 484 -1.81 1.78 -12.26
C TYR A 484 -1.09 1.47 -10.95
N ARG A 485 -1.61 1.97 -9.82
CA ARG A 485 -1.01 1.74 -8.51
C ARG A 485 -1.09 0.27 -8.06
N ILE A 486 -2.16 -0.44 -8.42
CA ILE A 486 -2.32 -1.87 -8.12
C ILE A 486 -1.74 -2.77 -9.23
N GLY A 487 -1.20 -2.19 -10.32
CA GLY A 487 -0.67 -2.95 -11.45
C GLY A 487 -1.72 -3.64 -12.33
N ASP A 488 -3.01 -3.31 -12.16
CA ASP A 488 -4.11 -3.90 -12.93
C ASP A 488 -4.29 -3.18 -14.26
N MET A 489 -3.45 -3.55 -15.23
CA MET A 489 -3.43 -2.92 -16.55
C MET A 489 -4.68 -3.24 -17.38
N ILE A 490 -5.32 -4.38 -17.15
CA ILE A 490 -6.56 -4.78 -17.84
C ILE A 490 -7.71 -3.86 -17.39
N MET A 491 -7.80 -3.63 -16.08
CA MET A 491 -8.79 -2.71 -15.53
C MET A 491 -8.47 -1.26 -15.93
N ALA A 492 -7.19 -0.85 -15.90
CA ALA A 492 -6.77 0.47 -16.37
C ALA A 492 -7.25 0.75 -17.80
N LEU A 493 -7.03 -0.21 -18.70
CA LEU A 493 -7.46 -0.12 -20.09
C LEU A 493 -8.99 -0.01 -20.23
N SER A 494 -9.73 -0.84 -19.49
CA SER A 494 -11.20 -0.82 -19.51
C SER A 494 -11.76 0.52 -19.01
N VAL A 495 -11.20 1.05 -17.93
CA VAL A 495 -11.58 2.36 -17.39
C VAL A 495 -11.23 3.48 -18.38
N GLN A 496 -10.05 3.44 -19.02
CA GLN A 496 -9.63 4.45 -20.00
C GLN A 496 -10.49 4.47 -21.26
N ILE A 497 -10.89 3.30 -21.77
CA ILE A 497 -11.81 3.20 -22.91
C ILE A 497 -13.15 3.87 -22.55
N ASN A 498 -13.70 3.54 -21.39
CA ASN A 498 -14.98 4.12 -20.94
C ASN A 498 -14.86 5.63 -20.68
N LEU A 499 -13.75 6.08 -20.10
CA LEU A 499 -13.47 7.51 -19.92
C LEU A 499 -13.36 8.25 -21.27
N GLY A 500 -12.66 7.68 -22.25
CA GLY A 500 -12.56 8.24 -23.60
C GLY A 500 -13.92 8.32 -24.29
N HIS A 501 -14.75 7.28 -24.14
CA HIS A 501 -16.12 7.28 -24.64
C HIS A 501 -16.98 8.36 -23.96
N SER A 502 -16.92 8.48 -22.63
CA SER A 502 -17.65 9.52 -21.89
C SER A 502 -17.22 10.92 -22.32
N PHE A 503 -15.92 11.16 -22.54
CA PHE A 503 -15.46 12.45 -23.07
C PHE A 503 -16.03 12.76 -24.46
N LEU A 504 -16.11 11.78 -25.36
CA LEU A 504 -16.75 11.96 -26.67
C LEU A 504 -18.26 12.26 -26.55
N GLN A 505 -18.96 11.65 -25.60
CA GLN A 505 -20.38 11.94 -25.35
C GLN A 505 -20.57 13.38 -24.85
N CYS A 506 -19.61 13.92 -24.08
CA CYS A 506 -19.60 15.31 -23.61
C CYS A 506 -18.90 16.30 -24.57
N ASP A 507 -18.58 15.88 -25.80
CA ASP A 507 -17.88 16.67 -26.82
C ASP A 507 -16.49 17.22 -26.41
N GLN A 508 -15.82 16.54 -25.48
CA GLN A 508 -14.47 16.88 -25.01
C GLN A 508 -13.41 16.12 -25.82
N ILE A 509 -13.30 16.44 -27.10
CA ILE A 509 -12.58 15.63 -28.09
C ILE A 509 -11.08 15.52 -27.78
N GLU A 510 -10.39 16.60 -27.38
CA GLU A 510 -8.95 16.52 -27.09
C GLU A 510 -8.65 15.62 -25.88
N ARG A 511 -9.51 15.66 -24.85
CA ARG A 511 -9.37 14.81 -23.66
C ARG A 511 -9.62 13.35 -23.99
N ALA A 512 -10.63 13.06 -24.80
CA ALA A 512 -10.90 11.71 -25.31
C ALA A 512 -9.68 11.16 -26.06
N GLU A 513 -9.17 11.91 -27.03
CA GLU A 513 -8.03 11.51 -27.84
C GLU A 513 -6.79 11.24 -26.99
N HIS A 514 -6.50 12.09 -26.00
CA HIS A 514 -5.37 11.91 -25.10
C HIS A 514 -5.45 10.59 -24.32
N VAL A 515 -6.60 10.31 -23.69
CA VAL A 515 -6.79 9.08 -22.90
C VAL A 515 -6.76 7.84 -23.78
N LEU A 516 -7.38 7.89 -24.97
CA LEU A 516 -7.41 6.76 -25.91
C LEU A 516 -6.04 6.46 -26.51
N ARG A 517 -5.21 7.47 -26.77
CA ARG A 517 -3.81 7.27 -27.17
C ARG A 517 -3.00 6.59 -26.06
N ALA A 518 -3.24 6.93 -24.80
CA ALA A 518 -2.61 6.26 -23.66
C ALA A 518 -3.06 4.79 -23.55
N ALA A 519 -4.35 4.51 -23.69
CA ALA A 519 -4.91 3.15 -23.75
C ALA A 519 -4.28 2.31 -24.87
N ARG A 520 -4.11 2.91 -26.07
CA ARG A 520 -3.44 2.25 -27.20
C ARG A 520 -1.99 1.90 -26.90
N LEU A 521 -1.24 2.83 -26.30
CA LEU A 521 0.15 2.58 -25.89
C LEU A 521 0.27 1.44 -24.87
N THR A 522 -0.70 1.32 -23.95
CA THR A 522 -0.77 0.20 -23.01
C THR A 522 -0.96 -1.14 -23.75
N LEU A 523 -1.86 -1.18 -24.74
CA LEU A 523 -2.08 -2.37 -25.57
C LEU A 523 -0.84 -2.74 -26.40
N ASP A 524 -0.14 -1.76 -26.99
CA ASP A 524 1.06 -1.99 -27.80
C ASP A 524 2.24 -2.53 -26.99
N ARG A 525 2.32 -2.17 -25.70
CA ARG A 525 3.36 -2.67 -24.78
C ARG A 525 3.08 -4.06 -24.20
N GLY A 526 1.82 -4.50 -24.23
CA GLY A 526 1.43 -5.84 -23.80
C GLY A 526 1.97 -6.91 -24.75
N ARG A 527 3.05 -7.61 -24.37
CA ARG A 527 3.56 -8.74 -25.16
C ARG A 527 2.55 -9.89 -25.14
N GLY A 528 1.99 -10.22 -26.30
CA GLY A 528 1.10 -11.36 -26.50
C GLY A 528 -0.30 -10.94 -26.89
N ILE A 529 -0.68 -11.20 -28.14
CA ILE A 529 -2.03 -10.99 -28.66
C ILE A 529 -2.96 -12.03 -28.01
N HIS A 530 -3.52 -11.72 -26.85
CA HIS A 530 -4.65 -12.48 -26.29
C HIS A 530 -5.96 -11.97 -26.92
N ARG A 531 -6.95 -12.84 -27.16
CA ARG A 531 -8.24 -12.47 -27.78
C ARG A 531 -8.93 -11.25 -27.15
N PRO A 532 -8.98 -11.08 -25.80
CA PRO A 532 -9.56 -9.89 -25.19
C PRO A 532 -8.86 -8.58 -25.60
N ALA A 533 -7.55 -8.62 -25.84
CA ALA A 533 -6.77 -7.47 -26.26
C ALA A 533 -7.10 -7.03 -27.70
N LEU A 534 -7.55 -7.95 -28.58
CA LEU A 534 -7.99 -7.61 -29.93
C LEU A 534 -9.29 -6.81 -29.94
N VAL A 535 -10.26 -7.20 -29.11
CA VAL A 535 -11.54 -6.49 -28.98
C VAL A 535 -11.31 -5.10 -28.42
N GLN A 536 -10.55 -4.99 -27.33
CA GLN A 536 -10.23 -3.69 -26.73
C GLN A 536 -9.45 -2.78 -27.70
N ARG A 537 -8.49 -3.35 -28.47
CA ARG A 537 -7.77 -2.59 -29.49
C ARG A 537 -8.69 -2.10 -30.60
N CYS A 538 -9.61 -2.95 -31.08
CA CYS A 538 -10.63 -2.56 -32.05
C CYS A 538 -11.45 -1.37 -31.53
N THR A 539 -11.95 -1.44 -30.28
CA THR A 539 -12.72 -0.35 -29.66
C THR A 539 -11.90 0.93 -29.55
N VAL A 540 -10.63 0.87 -29.13
CA VAL A 540 -9.76 2.06 -29.04
C VAL A 540 -9.56 2.70 -30.42
N GLU A 541 -9.29 1.92 -31.45
CA GLU A 541 -9.12 2.43 -32.81
C GLU A 541 -10.42 3.04 -33.37
N GLN A 542 -11.59 2.44 -33.08
CA GLN A 542 -12.88 3.04 -33.44
C GLN A 542 -13.08 4.42 -32.79
N LEU A 543 -12.81 4.53 -31.49
CA LEU A 543 -13.00 5.79 -30.75
C LEU A 543 -11.98 6.86 -31.18
N LEU A 544 -10.73 6.49 -31.51
CA LEU A 544 -9.75 7.40 -32.10
C LEU A 544 -10.17 7.87 -33.51
N GLY A 545 -10.75 6.97 -34.31
CA GLY A 545 -11.36 7.31 -35.59
C GLY A 545 -12.50 8.33 -35.43
N ASP A 546 -13.36 8.14 -34.43
CA ASP A 546 -14.41 9.10 -34.10
C ASP A 546 -13.88 10.47 -33.63
N CYS A 547 -12.80 10.49 -32.83
CA CYS A 547 -12.11 11.73 -32.48
C CYS A 547 -11.64 12.47 -33.73
N ALA A 548 -10.93 11.77 -34.63
CA ALA A 548 -10.42 12.34 -35.88
C ALA A 548 -11.55 12.83 -36.79
N ARG A 549 -12.65 12.08 -36.89
CA ARG A 549 -13.85 12.44 -37.66
C ARG A 549 -14.48 13.73 -37.13
N ARG A 550 -14.68 13.86 -35.82
CA ARG A 550 -15.25 15.09 -35.21
C ARG A 550 -14.33 16.31 -35.40
N ARG A 551 -13.01 16.09 -35.46
CA ARG A 551 -12.00 17.12 -35.79
C ARG A 551 -11.84 17.39 -37.29
N ARG A 552 -12.59 16.70 -38.15
CA ARG A 552 -12.50 16.78 -39.63
C ARG A 552 -11.14 16.35 -40.20
N ALA A 553 -10.40 15.51 -39.49
CA ALA A 553 -9.17 14.88 -39.97
C ALA A 553 -9.51 13.55 -40.67
N TRP A 554 -10.08 13.64 -41.87
CA TRP A 554 -10.68 12.50 -42.57
C TRP A 554 -9.69 11.36 -42.87
N ASP A 555 -8.48 11.67 -43.34
CA ASP A 555 -7.47 10.65 -43.65
C ASP A 555 -7.06 9.86 -42.40
N THR A 556 -6.88 10.56 -41.28
CA THR A 556 -6.57 9.93 -39.98
C THR A 556 -7.75 9.09 -39.48
N ALA A 557 -8.98 9.56 -39.68
CA ALA A 557 -10.18 8.80 -39.30
C ALA A 557 -10.28 7.50 -40.08
N VAL A 558 -10.05 7.54 -41.41
CA VAL A 558 -10.04 6.34 -42.27
C VAL A 558 -8.97 5.35 -41.82
N GLN A 559 -7.75 5.81 -41.55
CA GLN A 559 -6.65 4.93 -41.08
C GLN A 559 -7.02 4.18 -39.79
N HIS A 560 -7.63 4.87 -38.82
CA HIS A 560 -8.07 4.27 -37.56
C HIS A 560 -9.20 3.25 -37.79
N LEU A 561 -10.19 3.59 -38.62
CA LEU A 561 -11.31 2.71 -38.92
C LEU A 561 -10.90 1.47 -39.74
N ASP A 562 -9.97 1.60 -40.69
CA ASP A 562 -9.40 0.48 -41.44
C ASP A 562 -8.64 -0.47 -40.51
N THR A 563 -7.90 0.08 -39.54
CA THR A 563 -7.20 -0.70 -38.52
C THR A 563 -8.20 -1.46 -37.64
N ALA A 564 -9.25 -0.79 -37.17
CA ALA A 564 -10.33 -1.43 -36.40
C ALA A 564 -11.01 -2.55 -37.20
N TRP A 565 -11.32 -2.31 -38.47
CA TRP A 565 -11.93 -3.30 -39.36
C TRP A 565 -11.05 -4.54 -39.55
N ALA A 566 -9.75 -4.35 -39.77
CA ALA A 566 -8.79 -5.44 -39.88
C ALA A 566 -8.75 -6.29 -38.59
N LEU A 567 -8.73 -5.65 -37.42
CA LEU A 567 -8.74 -6.32 -36.12
C LEU A 567 -10.06 -7.09 -35.87
N ALA A 568 -11.21 -6.50 -36.19
CA ALA A 568 -12.50 -7.16 -36.07
C ALA A 568 -12.60 -8.40 -36.98
N THR A 569 -12.09 -8.30 -38.21
CA THR A 569 -12.06 -9.41 -39.17
C THR A 569 -11.16 -10.54 -38.68
N GLN A 570 -9.99 -10.21 -38.13
CA GLN A 570 -9.07 -11.17 -37.52
C GLN A 570 -9.72 -11.88 -36.31
N HIS A 571 -10.48 -11.16 -35.49
CA HIS A 571 -11.23 -11.73 -34.37
C HIS A 571 -12.32 -12.70 -34.83
N ALA A 572 -13.16 -12.30 -35.80
CA ALA A 572 -14.22 -13.14 -36.35
C ALA A 572 -13.69 -14.42 -37.02
N LEU A 573 -12.51 -14.37 -37.66
CA LEU A 573 -11.84 -15.53 -38.24
C LEU A 573 -11.28 -16.48 -37.16
N ALA A 574 -10.85 -15.96 -36.02
CA ALA A 574 -10.40 -16.78 -34.90
C ALA A 574 -11.56 -17.53 -34.24
N ASP A 575 -12.77 -16.98 -34.25
CA ASP A 575 -13.94 -17.53 -33.55
C ASP A 575 -14.59 -18.75 -34.24
N ARG A 576 -14.32 -19.01 -35.53
CA ARG A 576 -14.86 -20.15 -36.29
C ARG A 576 -14.37 -21.55 -35.85
N ARG A 577 -13.81 -21.72 -34.64
CA ARG A 577 -13.54 -23.04 -34.02
C ARG A 577 -14.63 -23.50 -33.05
N PHE A 578 -15.67 -22.70 -32.82
CA PHE A 578 -16.90 -23.11 -32.15
C PHE A 578 -18.09 -22.55 -32.94
N SER A 579 -18.42 -23.22 -34.05
CA SER A 579 -19.71 -23.11 -34.73
C SER A 579 -20.36 -24.48 -34.79
#